data_AF-A0A9E5V048-F1
#
_entry.id   AF-A0A9E5V048-F1
#
_cell.length_a   1.000
_cell.length_b   1.000
_cell.length_c   1.000
_cell.angle_alpha   90.00
_cell.angle_beta   90.00
_cell.angle_gamma   90.00
#
_symmetry.space_group_name_H-M   'P 1'
#
loop_
_entity.id
_entity.type
_entity.pdbx_description
1 polymer ?
#
loop_
_entity_poly.entity_id
_entity_poly.type
_entity_poly.pdbx_seq_one_letter_code
_entity_poly.pdbx_strand_id
1 'polypeptide(L)'
;MDGWIQRIQPSAELQTALTNAAPAQLPTLYAQSGIWYDALASLVALRTTPTTPTFTTQWSTLLNSVGLGHIAESAFAQCCTTAQTE
;
A
#
# COMPACT_ATOMS: atom_id res chain seq x y z
N MET A 1 4.23 14.06 -24.49
CA MET A 1 3.98 13.07 -23.43
C MET A 1 3.19 13.80 -22.37
N ASP A 2 1.88 13.65 -22.40
CA ASP A 2 0.97 14.34 -21.51
C ASP A 2 0.81 13.49 -20.24
N GLY A 3 1.58 13.84 -19.20
CA GLY A 3 1.40 13.27 -17.87
C GLY A 3 0.19 13.91 -17.22
N TRP A 4 -0.96 13.25 -17.27
CA TRP A 4 -2.18 13.73 -16.63
C TRP A 4 -2.29 13.15 -15.22
N ILE A 5 -2.59 14.01 -14.25
CA ILE A 5 -2.86 13.61 -12.87
C ILE A 5 -4.37 13.72 -12.66
N GLN A 6 -5.06 12.59 -12.50
CA GLN A 6 -6.46 12.60 -12.08
C GLN A 6 -6.55 12.76 -10.58
N ARG A 7 -7.15 13.86 -10.11
CA ARG A 7 -7.59 13.92 -8.71
C ARG A 7 -8.85 13.09 -8.56
N ILE A 8 -8.73 11.95 -7.87
CA ILE A 8 -9.89 11.17 -7.45
C ILE A 8 -10.49 11.87 -6.23
N GLN A 9 -11.68 12.46 -6.37
CA GLN A 9 -12.43 12.99 -5.23
C GLN A 9 -13.01 11.80 -4.46
N PRO A 10 -12.67 11.60 -3.17
CA PRO A 10 -13.26 10.52 -2.40
C PRO A 10 -14.76 10.73 -2.27
N SER A 11 -15.54 9.73 -2.70
CA SER A 11 -17.01 9.75 -2.57
C SER A 11 -17.41 9.86 -1.10
N ALA A 12 -18.62 10.39 -0.84
CA ALA A 12 -19.15 10.46 0.52
C ALA A 12 -19.19 9.07 1.19
N GLU A 13 -19.50 8.04 0.41
CA GLU A 13 -19.49 6.63 0.83
C GLU A 13 -18.10 6.17 1.28
N LEU A 14 -17.05 6.51 0.53
CA LEU A 14 -15.67 6.20 0.90
C LEU A 14 -15.27 6.92 2.19
N GLN A 15 -15.62 8.20 2.34
CA GLN A 15 -15.32 8.95 3.56
C GLN A 15 -16.00 8.33 4.80
N THR A 16 -17.25 7.91 4.67
CA THR A 16 -17.96 7.19 5.74
C THR A 16 -17.30 5.85 6.03
N ALA A 17 -16.91 5.09 5.01
CA ALA A 17 -16.22 3.82 5.18
C ALA A 17 -14.88 3.99 5.91
N LEU A 18 -14.08 4.97 5.51
CA LEU A 18 -12.78 5.27 6.12
C LEU A 18 -12.92 5.70 7.59
N THR A 19 -13.97 6.44 7.93
CA THR A 19 -14.21 6.90 9.32
C THR A 19 -14.54 5.74 10.26
N ASN A 20 -15.21 4.70 9.76
CA ASN A 20 -15.63 3.54 10.57
C ASN A 20 -14.67 2.34 10.46
N ALA A 21 -13.72 2.38 9.52
CA ALA A 21 -12.84 1.26 9.23
C ALA A 21 -11.69 1.16 10.24
N ALA A 22 -11.34 -0.08 10.59
CA ALA A 22 -10.10 -0.33 11.30
C ALA A 22 -8.90 0.01 10.40
N PRO A 23 -7.73 0.38 10.97
CA PRO A 23 -6.52 0.67 10.19
C PRO A 23 -6.16 -0.44 9.19
N ALA A 24 -6.37 -1.70 9.58
CA ALA A 24 -6.12 -2.88 8.75
C ALA A 24 -7.01 -2.99 7.50
N GLN A 25 -8.15 -2.30 7.47
CA GLN A 25 -9.11 -2.33 6.35
C GLN A 25 -8.90 -1.18 5.36
N LEU A 26 -8.19 -0.12 5.77
CA LEU A 26 -7.90 1.04 4.92
C LEU A 26 -7.23 0.67 3.58
N PRO A 27 -6.22 -0.22 3.52
CA PRO A 27 -5.59 -0.59 2.25
C PRO A 27 -6.60 -1.13 1.23
N THR A 28 -7.50 -2.00 1.68
CA THR A 28 -8.53 -2.60 0.84
C THR A 28 -9.56 -1.58 0.37
N LEU A 29 -10.00 -0.66 1.25
CA LEU A 29 -10.98 0.38 0.90
C LEU A 29 -10.44 1.34 -0.16
N TYR A 30 -9.19 1.77 -0.01
CA TYR A 30 -8.54 2.62 -1.01
C TYR A 30 -8.32 1.86 -2.33
N ALA A 31 -7.92 0.59 -2.28
CA ALA A 31 -7.73 -0.23 -3.47
C ALA A 31 -9.04 -0.43 -4.25
N GLN A 32 -10.14 -0.73 -3.56
CA GLN A 32 -11.47 -0.87 -4.16
C GLN A 32 -11.97 0.44 -4.80
N SER A 33 -11.54 1.58 -4.26
CA SER A 33 -11.88 2.90 -4.78
C SER A 33 -10.94 3.37 -5.91
N GLY A 34 -10.00 2.53 -6.33
CA GLY A 34 -8.99 2.87 -7.35
C GLY A 34 -7.90 3.82 -6.86
N ILE A 35 -7.84 4.11 -5.56
CA ILE A 35 -6.86 5.01 -4.93
C ILE A 35 -5.66 4.19 -4.47
N TRP A 36 -4.90 3.66 -5.44
CA TRP A 36 -3.83 2.71 -5.14
C TRP A 36 -2.67 3.31 -4.35
N TYR A 37 -2.42 4.63 -4.48
CA TYR A 37 -1.36 5.32 -3.75
C TYR A 37 -1.66 5.36 -2.24
N ASP A 38 -2.86 5.77 -1.84
CA ASP A 38 -3.28 5.77 -0.43
C ASP A 38 -3.45 4.34 0.12
N ALA A 39 -3.86 3.39 -0.72
CA ALA A 39 -3.88 1.97 -0.35
C ALA A 39 -2.48 1.48 0.05
N LEU A 40 -1.47 1.83 -0.75
CA LEU A 40 -0.08 1.46 -0.50
C LEU A 40 0.45 2.13 0.76
N ALA A 41 0.22 3.44 0.92
CA ALA A 41 0.64 4.19 2.10
C ALA A 41 0.01 3.62 3.38
N SER A 42 -1.28 3.30 3.33
CA SER A 42 -2.00 2.68 4.45
C SER A 42 -1.46 1.28 4.76
N LEU A 43 -1.11 0.50 3.74
CA LEU A 43 -0.53 -0.83 3.94
C LEU A 43 0.84 -0.72 4.62
N VAL A 44 1.70 0.17 4.15
CA VAL A 44 3.02 0.42 4.74
C VAL A 44 2.92 0.90 6.19
N ALA A 45 1.91 1.71 6.53
CA ALA A 45 1.66 2.13 7.91
C ALA A 45 1.35 0.95 8.86
N LEU A 46 0.83 -0.16 8.32
CA LEU A 46 0.56 -1.40 9.07
C LEU A 46 1.76 -2.35 9.08
N ARG A 47 2.86 -2.01 8.42
CA ARG A 47 4.06 -2.85 8.36
C ARG A 47 4.67 -2.99 9.75
N THR A 48 4.69 -4.22 10.25
CA THR A 48 5.48 -4.58 11.42
C THR A 48 6.86 -5.08 10.99
N THR A 49 7.87 -4.88 11.85
CA THR A 49 9.20 -5.46 11.68
C THR A 49 9.39 -6.53 12.75
N PRO A 50 9.64 -7.80 12.39
CA PRO A 50 9.81 -8.33 11.03
C PRO A 50 8.50 -8.39 10.24
N THR A 51 8.64 -8.31 8.91
CA THR A 51 7.50 -8.28 7.98
C THR A 51 6.76 -9.61 8.00
N THR A 52 5.44 -9.56 8.22
CA THR A 52 4.58 -10.76 8.27
C THR A 52 4.28 -11.29 6.87
N PRO A 53 4.09 -12.61 6.71
CA PRO A 53 3.72 -13.19 5.41
C PRO A 53 2.40 -12.61 4.87
N THR A 54 1.46 -12.29 5.74
CA THR A 54 0.19 -11.63 5.37
C THR A 54 0.42 -10.28 4.68
N PHE A 55 1.34 -9.48 5.20
CA PHE A 55 1.68 -8.19 4.60
C PHE A 55 2.32 -8.35 3.22
N THR A 56 3.23 -9.31 3.04
CA THR A 56 3.85 -9.60 1.74
C THR A 56 2.82 -10.02 0.69
N THR A 57 1.84 -10.85 1.08
CA THR A 57 0.73 -11.23 0.20
C THR A 57 -0.14 -10.04 -0.16
N GLN A 58 -0.53 -9.20 0.81
CA GLN A 58 -1.34 -8.00 0.55
C GLN A 58 -0.61 -7.00 -0.36
N TRP A 59 0.69 -6.82 -0.14
CA TRP A 59 1.54 -5.97 -0.97
C TRP A 59 1.60 -6.46 -2.41
N SER A 60 1.85 -7.77 -2.59
CA SER A 60 1.92 -8.36 -3.93
C SER A 60 0.58 -8.29 -4.66
N THR A 61 -0.52 -8.58 -3.98
CA THR A 61 -1.87 -8.47 -4.57
C THR A 61 -2.19 -7.03 -4.98
N LEU A 62 -1.89 -6.05 -4.13
CA LEU A 62 -2.16 -4.64 -4.41
C LEU A 62 -1.37 -4.16 -5.64
N LEU A 63 -0.08 -4.43 -5.69
CA LEU A 63 0.79 -4.00 -6.78
C LEU A 63 0.47 -4.73 -8.09
N ASN A 64 0.14 -6.02 -8.05
CA ASN A 64 -0.30 -6.74 -9.24
C ASN A 64 -1.61 -6.17 -9.81
N SER A 65 -2.54 -5.76 -8.94
CA SER A 65 -3.81 -5.14 -9.35
C SER A 65 -3.62 -3.86 -10.19
N VAL A 66 -2.52 -3.13 -9.95
CA VAL A 66 -2.19 -1.89 -10.67
C VAL A 66 -1.08 -2.06 -11.72
N GLY A 67 -0.71 -3.30 -12.06
CA GLY A 67 0.32 -3.59 -13.06
C GLY A 67 1.76 -3.33 -12.58
N LEU A 68 1.97 -3.15 -11.28
CA LEU A 68 3.27 -2.95 -10.64
C LEU A 68 3.84 -4.25 -10.02
N GLY A 69 3.40 -5.42 -10.50
CA GLY A 69 3.83 -6.73 -9.99
C GLY A 69 5.35 -6.91 -9.94
N HIS A 70 6.09 -6.35 -10.91
CA HIS A 70 7.56 -6.41 -10.93
C HIS A 70 8.22 -5.75 -9.71
N ILE A 71 7.56 -4.74 -9.12
CA ILE A 71 8.02 -4.05 -7.90
C ILE A 71 7.64 -4.88 -6.67
N ALA A 72 6.57 -5.66 -6.74
CA ALA A 72 6.15 -6.52 -5.63
C ALA A 72 7.15 -7.62 -5.29
N GLU A 73 7.86 -8.11 -6.31
CA GLU A 73 8.92 -9.12 -6.19
C GLU A 73 10.22 -8.54 -5.63
N SER A 74 10.36 -7.21 -5.67
CA SER A 74 11.48 -6.52 -5.06
C SER A 74 11.33 -6.67 -3.54
N ALA A 75 12.31 -7.31 -2.91
CA ALA A 75 12.37 -7.34 -1.46
C ALA A 75 12.28 -5.91 -0.93
N PHE A 76 11.41 -5.67 0.06
CA PHE A 76 11.42 -4.41 0.80
C PHE A 76 12.85 -4.17 1.23
N ALA A 77 13.47 -3.10 0.70
CA ALA A 77 14.80 -2.71 1.12
C ALA A 77 14.78 -2.64 2.65
N GLN A 78 15.43 -3.61 3.29
CA GLN A 78 15.65 -3.58 4.72
C GLN A 78 16.74 -2.52 4.88
N CYS A 79 16.28 -1.26 4.92
CA CYS A 79 17.17 -0.14 4.97
C CYS A 79 17.99 -0.30 6.26
N CYS A 80 19.29 -0.50 6.05
CA CYS A 80 20.34 -0.62 7.04
C CYS A 80 20.41 -1.97 7.78
N THR A 81 20.76 -3.05 7.06
CA THR A 81 21.81 -3.92 7.60
C THR A 81 23.13 -3.17 7.47
N THR A 82 23.33 -2.17 8.31
CA THR A 82 24.67 -1.62 8.49
C THR A 82 25.44 -2.74 9.16
N ALA A 83 26.31 -3.38 8.38
CA ALA A 83 27.50 -4.01 8.93
C ALA A 83 28.30 -2.90 9.64
N GLN A 84 27.92 -2.57 10.89
CA GLN A 84 28.81 -1.89 11.81
C GLN A 84 29.65 -2.99 12.44
N THR A 85 30.71 -3.35 11.74
CA THR A 85 31.85 -4.05 12.31
C THR A 85 33.03 -3.15 12.05
N GLU A 86 33.33 -2.31 13.03
CA GLU A 86 34.66 -1.75 13.28
C GLU A 86 35.11 -2.24 14.66
#